data_AF-A0A1V4U2V2-F1
#
_entry.id   AF-A0A1V4U2V2-F1
#
_cell.length_a   1.000
_cell.length_b   1.000
_cell.length_c   1.000
_cell.angle_alpha   90.00
_cell.angle_beta   90.00
_cell.angle_gamma   90.00
#
_symmetry.space_group_name_H-M   'P 1'
#
loop_
_entity.id
_entity.type
_entity.pdbx_description
1 polymer ?
#
loop_
_entity_poly.entity_id
_entity_poly.type
_entity_poly.pdbx_seq_one_letter_code
_entity_poly.pdbx_strand_id
1 'polypeptide(L)'
;MINLEKKNQTENNLASRFVIGADVEREILANAGIIQDDTAFVEKRLEPVACPRCKTRNSHDSQYCNVCSMVLNEKAAVQISDSLETAQVSSDYAALLMALRRDLGMKS
;
A
#
# COMPACT_ATOMS: atom_id res chain seq x y z
N MET A 1 33.99 -44.04 -9.20
CA MET A 1 32.64 -44.22 -8.65
C MET A 1 32.18 -42.88 -8.10
N ILE A 2 31.51 -42.07 -8.93
CA ILE A 2 31.11 -40.72 -8.56
C ILE A 2 29.77 -40.81 -7.83
N ASN A 3 29.87 -40.53 -6.53
CA ASN A 3 28.86 -40.30 -5.52
C ASN A 3 27.42 -40.05 -6.05
N LEU A 4 26.63 -41.13 -6.15
CA LEU A 4 25.19 -41.11 -6.46
C LEU A 4 24.33 -40.54 -5.31
N GLU A 5 24.91 -40.28 -4.14
CA GLU A 5 24.20 -39.78 -2.96
C GLU A 5 23.96 -38.26 -3.01
N LYS A 6 24.72 -37.49 -3.81
CA LYS A 6 24.54 -36.03 -3.89
C LYS A 6 23.35 -35.59 -4.76
N LYS A 7 22.80 -36.47 -5.61
CA LYS A 7 21.63 -36.14 -6.45
C LYS A 7 20.30 -36.19 -5.67
N ASN A 8 20.20 -37.05 -4.66
CA ASN A 8 18.97 -37.24 -3.89
C ASN A 8 18.74 -36.19 -2.79
N GLN A 9 19.73 -35.37 -2.47
CA GLN A 9 19.56 -34.29 -1.48
C GLN A 9 18.88 -33.05 -2.10
N THR A 10 19.06 -32.81 -3.40
CA THR A 10 18.48 -31.66 -4.11
C THR A 10 17.01 -31.83 -4.49
N GLU A 11 16.52 -33.06 -4.64
CA GLU A 11 15.13 -33.31 -5.05
C GLU A 11 14.13 -33.25 -3.88
N ASN A 12 14.59 -33.43 -2.63
CA ASN A 12 13.72 -33.50 -1.45
C ASN A 12 13.40 -32.15 -0.77
N ASN A 13 13.93 -31.03 -1.26
CA ASN A 13 13.57 -29.69 -0.74
C ASN A 13 12.52 -28.95 -1.57
N LEU A 14 12.02 -29.56 -2.65
CA LEU A 14 11.08 -28.90 -3.57
C LEU A 14 9.59 -29.05 -3.16
N ALA A 15 9.29 -29.81 -2.11
CA ALA A 15 7.92 -30.25 -1.81
C ALA A 15 7.16 -29.42 -0.76
N SER A 16 7.58 -28.19 -0.44
CA SER A 16 6.88 -27.34 0.54
C SER A 16 6.49 -25.94 0.03
N ARG A 17 6.68 -25.65 -1.26
CA ARG A 17 6.29 -24.37 -1.88
C ARG A 17 5.12 -24.63 -2.82
N PHE A 18 3.92 -24.23 -2.40
CA PHE A 18 2.73 -24.27 -3.26
C PHE A 18 2.92 -23.26 -4.39
N VAL A 19 3.40 -23.74 -5.53
CA VAL A 19 3.66 -22.95 -6.73
C VAL A 19 2.41 -22.97 -7.61
N ILE A 20 1.72 -21.83 -7.71
CA ILE A 20 0.71 -21.62 -8.74
C ILE A 20 1.45 -21.09 -9.98
N GLY A 21 1.50 -21.88 -11.07
CA GLY A 21 1.84 -21.52 -12.46
C GLY A 21 3.00 -20.55 -12.73
N ALA A 22 2.84 -19.29 -12.34
CA ALA A 22 3.76 -18.18 -12.58
C ALA A 22 5.16 -18.39 -11.96
N ASP A 23 5.29 -19.12 -10.85
CA ASP A 23 6.59 -19.34 -10.19
C ASP A 23 7.48 -20.35 -10.96
N VAL A 24 6.88 -21.29 -11.72
CA VAL A 24 7.65 -22.25 -12.55
C VAL A 24 8.22 -21.59 -13.80
N GLU A 25 7.41 -20.77 -14.47
CA GLU A 25 7.81 -20.08 -15.69
C GLU A 25 8.97 -19.12 -15.43
N ARG A 26 8.94 -18.43 -14.29
CA ARG A 26 10.02 -17.54 -13.86
C ARG A 26 11.33 -18.29 -13.61
N GLU A 27 11.27 -19.44 -12.96
CA GLU A 27 12.42 -20.32 -12.72
C GLU A 27 13.03 -20.85 -14.02
N ILE A 28 12.20 -21.24 -15.00
CA ILE A 28 12.66 -21.69 -16.32
C ILE A 28 13.38 -20.54 -17.06
N LEU A 29 12.81 -19.33 -17.02
CA LEU A 29 13.38 -18.16 -17.68
C LEU A 29 14.66 -17.66 -17.00
N ALA A 30 14.77 -17.78 -15.67
CA ALA A 30 15.99 -17.48 -14.93
C ALA A 30 17.12 -18.46 -15.26
N ASN A 31 16.83 -19.77 -15.29
CA ASN A 31 17.80 -20.81 -15.67
C ASN A 31 18.28 -20.69 -17.12
N ALA A 32 17.42 -20.20 -18.02
CA ALA A 32 17.79 -19.87 -19.40
C ALA A 32 18.64 -18.58 -19.53
N GLY A 33 18.89 -17.87 -18.43
CA GLY A 33 19.62 -16.60 -18.42
C GLY A 33 18.85 -15.42 -19.03
N ILE A 34 17.54 -15.58 -19.27
CA ILE A 34 16.67 -14.56 -19.87
C ILE A 34 16.25 -13.51 -18.82
N ILE A 35 16.08 -13.95 -17.58
CA ILE A 35 15.78 -13.09 -16.42
C ILE A 35 16.99 -13.19 -15.48
N GLN A 36 17.59 -12.06 -15.12
CA GLN A 36 18.53 -12.02 -14.01
C GLN A 36 17.71 -12.21 -12.73
N ASP A 37 18.17 -13.08 -11.83
CA ASP A 37 17.55 -13.29 -10.52
C ASP A 37 17.82 -12.07 -9.63
N ASP A 38 17.25 -10.95 -10.04
CA ASP A 38 17.12 -9.75 -9.26
C ASP A 38 16.14 -10.11 -8.14
N THR A 39 16.72 -10.62 -7.06
CA THR A 39 16.11 -10.73 -5.72
C THR A 39 15.53 -9.40 -5.21
N ALA A 40 15.61 -8.33 -6.00
CA ALA A 40 14.89 -7.07 -5.85
C ALA A 40 13.41 -7.12 -6.31
N PHE A 41 12.82 -8.30 -6.57
CA PHE A 41 11.39 -8.46 -6.32
C PHE A 41 11.18 -8.45 -4.80
N VAL A 42 11.40 -7.29 -4.18
CA VAL A 42 10.78 -7.00 -2.90
C VAL A 42 9.30 -7.10 -3.21
N GLU A 43 8.69 -8.23 -2.85
CA GLU A 43 7.24 -8.30 -2.70
C GLU A 43 6.88 -7.03 -1.96
N LYS A 44 6.24 -6.09 -2.67
CA LYS A 44 5.78 -4.85 -2.08
C LYS A 44 4.63 -5.29 -1.18
N ARG A 45 4.97 -5.85 -0.02
CA ARG A 45 4.02 -6.44 0.91
C ARG A 45 3.03 -5.32 1.19
N LEU A 46 1.76 -5.63 0.99
CA LEU A 46 0.66 -4.71 1.23
C LEU A 46 0.50 -4.55 2.75
N GLU A 47 1.50 -3.93 3.37
CA GLU A 47 1.56 -3.77 4.81
C GLU A 47 0.51 -2.73 5.24
N PRO A 48 -0.28 -3.04 6.27
CA PRO A 48 -1.25 -2.10 6.82
C PRO A 48 -0.59 -0.80 7.31
N VAL A 49 -1.23 0.34 7.06
CA VAL A 49 -0.75 1.65 7.54
C VAL A 49 -1.28 1.91 8.95
N ALA A 50 -0.38 2.13 9.91
CA ALA A 50 -0.75 2.50 11.28
C ALA A 50 -1.04 4.00 11.38
N CYS A 51 -2.22 4.37 11.89
CA CYS A 51 -2.59 5.76 12.08
C CYS A 51 -1.68 6.44 13.13
N PRO A 52 -1.04 7.58 12.84
CA PRO A 52 -0.16 8.24 13.80
C PRO A 52 -0.91 8.75 15.03
N ARG A 53 -2.19 9.11 14.87
CA ARG A 53 -3.05 9.70 15.90
C ARG A 53 -3.68 8.65 16.84
N CYS A 54 -4.41 7.67 16.30
CA CYS A 54 -5.18 6.71 17.11
C CYS A 54 -4.62 5.27 17.08
N LYS A 55 -3.53 5.03 16.35
CA LYS A 55 -2.85 3.73 16.20
C LYS A 55 -3.64 2.60 15.52
N THR A 56 -4.86 2.86 15.03
CA THR A 56 -5.60 1.91 14.19
C THR A 56 -4.80 1.49 12.96
N ARG A 57 -4.80 0.19 12.63
CA ARG A 57 -4.21 -0.35 11.39
C ARG A 57 -5.24 -0.26 10.27
N ASN A 58 -4.90 0.43 9.19
CA ASN A 58 -5.75 0.65 8.02
C ASN A 58 -5.22 -0.14 6.83
N SER A 59 -6.02 -0.28 5.78
CA SER A 59 -5.55 -0.90 4.53
C SER A 59 -4.33 -0.15 3.98
N HIS A 60 -3.45 -0.87 3.28
CA HIS A 60 -2.21 -0.33 2.72
C HIS A 60 -2.43 0.89 1.79
N ASP A 61 -3.61 0.98 1.18
CA ASP A 61 -4.05 2.01 0.24
C ASP A 61 -4.97 3.07 0.89
N SER A 62 -5.19 3.01 2.20
CA SER A 62 -6.07 3.95 2.90
C SER A 62 -5.52 5.37 2.86
N GLN A 63 -6.33 6.30 2.37
CA GLN A 63 -6.04 7.74 2.39
C GLN A 63 -6.31 8.38 3.75
N TYR A 64 -7.29 7.83 4.48
CA TYR A 64 -7.75 8.32 5.78
C TYR A 64 -7.87 7.19 6.77
N CYS A 65 -7.75 7.50 8.06
CA CYS A 65 -8.04 6.56 9.11
C CYS A 65 -9.55 6.29 9.20
N ASN A 66 -9.95 5.03 9.18
CA ASN A 66 -11.36 4.62 9.31
C ASN A 66 -11.96 4.88 10.70
N VAL A 67 -11.14 5.16 11.72
CA VAL A 67 -11.59 5.42 13.10
C VAL A 67 -11.60 6.91 13.43
N CYS A 68 -10.55 7.65 13.11
CA CYS A 68 -10.40 9.05 13.52
C CYS A 68 -10.29 10.05 12.36
N SER A 69 -10.45 9.58 11.12
CA SER A 69 -10.42 10.38 9.88
C SER A 69 -9.12 11.15 9.62
N MET A 70 -8.05 10.83 10.36
CA MET A 70 -6.72 11.41 10.13
C MET A 70 -6.19 11.03 8.75
N VAL A 71 -5.60 11.98 8.04
CA VAL A 71 -4.92 11.74 6.75
C VAL A 71 -3.71 10.83 6.97
N LEU A 72 -3.56 9.79 6.14
CA LEU A 72 -2.52 8.76 6.29
C LEU A 72 -1.45 8.82 5.20
N ASN A 73 -1.71 9.49 4.09
CA ASN A 73 -0.74 9.63 3.01
C ASN A 73 -0.64 11.07 2.50
N GLU A 74 0.52 11.38 1.92
CA GLU A 74 0.87 12.73 1.47
C GLU A 74 -0.02 13.21 0.32
N LYS A 75 -0.36 12.33 -0.63
CA LYS A 75 -1.22 12.68 -1.76
C LYS A 75 -2.58 13.22 -1.31
N ALA A 76 -3.21 12.57 -0.33
CA ALA A 76 -4.48 13.03 0.23
C ALA A 76 -4.32 14.36 0.98
N ALA A 77 -3.18 14.60 1.64
CA ALA A 77 -2.90 15.87 2.31
C ALA A 77 -2.78 17.04 1.31
N VAL A 78 -2.12 16.82 0.17
CA VAL A 78 -2.03 17.79 -0.92
C VAL A 78 -3.41 18.06 -1.52
N GLN A 79 -4.17 17.01 -1.84
CA GLN A 79 -5.52 17.15 -2.40
C GLN A 79 -6.47 17.95 -1.50
N ILE A 80 -6.37 17.79 -0.18
CA ILE A 80 -7.13 18.61 0.77
C ILE A 80 -6.73 20.09 0.65
N SER A 81 -5.43 20.37 0.64
CA SER A 81 -4.92 21.74 0.53
C SER A 81 -5.41 22.42 -0.76
N ASP A 82 -5.30 21.73 -1.90
CA ASP A 82 -5.76 22.23 -3.21
C ASP A 82 -7.28 22.48 -3.22
N SER A 83 -8.05 21.58 -2.59
CA SER A 83 -9.50 21.71 -2.48
C SER A 83 -9.89 22.90 -1.61
N LEU A 84 -9.14 23.17 -0.53
CA LEU A 84 -9.37 24.30 0.35
C LEU A 84 -9.04 25.63 -0.34
N GLU A 85 -7.93 25.71 -1.07
CA GLU A 85 -7.56 26.89 -1.85
C GLU A 85 -8.64 27.20 -2.89
N THR A 86 -9.07 26.20 -3.65
CA THR A 86 -10.15 26.35 -4.63
C THR A 86 -11.45 26.82 -4.00
N ALA A 87 -11.82 26.25 -2.84
CA ALA A 87 -13.05 26.63 -2.14
C ALA A 87 -13.01 28.09 -1.66
N GLN A 88 -11.88 28.52 -1.11
CA GLN A 88 -11.69 29.87 -0.57
C GLN A 88 -11.80 30.98 -1.62
N VAL A 89 -11.46 30.68 -2.89
CA VAL A 89 -11.57 31.62 -4.00
C VAL A 89 -13.02 31.81 -4.46
N SER A 90 -13.93 30.90 -4.13
CA SER A 90 -15.34 31.04 -4.53
C SER A 90 -16.02 32.21 -3.81
N SER A 91 -16.87 32.95 -4.52
CA SER A 91 -17.62 34.10 -3.98
C SER A 91 -18.49 33.75 -2.77
N ASP A 92 -18.98 32.51 -2.75
CA ASP A 92 -20.00 32.07 -1.80
C ASP A 92 -19.41 31.38 -0.57
N TYR A 93 -18.10 31.13 -0.56
CA TYR A 93 -17.40 30.39 0.49
C TYR A 93 -17.69 30.93 1.90
N ALA A 94 -17.56 32.25 2.07
CA ALA A 94 -17.77 32.91 3.35
C ALA A 94 -19.24 32.78 3.83
N ALA A 95 -20.20 32.94 2.91
CA ALA A 95 -21.61 32.82 3.23
C ALA A 95 -21.98 31.40 3.67
N LEU A 96 -21.49 30.39 2.94
CA LEU A 96 -21.69 28.98 3.27
C LEU A 96 -21.04 28.61 4.60
N LEU A 97 -19.80 29.07 4.83
CA LEU A 97 -19.08 28.79 6.08
C LEU A 97 -19.77 29.42 7.29
N MET A 98 -20.34 30.62 7.14
CA MET A 98 -21.15 31.25 8.19
C MET A 98 -22.45 30.49 8.47
N ALA A 99 -23.13 29.97 7.44
CA ALA A 99 -24.30 29.13 7.62
C ALA A 99 -23.95 27.82 8.36
N LEU A 100 -22.89 27.12 7.94
CA LEU A 100 -22.39 25.90 8.58
C LEU A 100 -22.03 26.11 10.05
N ARG A 101 -21.30 27.19 10.39
CA ARG A 101 -20.95 27.49 11.79
C ARG A 101 -22.19 27.69 12.67
N ARG A 102 -23.21 28.35 12.12
CA ARG A 102 -24.50 28.57 12.80
C ARG A 102 -25.22 27.26 13.07
N ASP A 103 -25.32 26.39 12.06
CA ASP A 103 -26.01 25.10 12.16
C ASP A 103 -25.32 24.16 13.16
N LEU A 104 -23.99 24.23 13.23
CA LEU A 104 -23.18 23.48 14.21
C LEU A 104 -23.16 24.10 15.62
N GLY A 105 -23.84 25.23 15.83
CA GLY A 105 -23.88 25.93 17.12
C GLY A 105 -22.53 26.53 17.55
N MET A 106 -21.60 26.73 16.61
CA MET A 106 -20.32 27.36 16.88
C MET A 106 -20.51 28.87 16.97
N LYS A 107 -20.30 29.43 18.16
CA LYS A 107 -20.33 30.89 18.36
C LYS A 107 -19.07 31.50 17.73
N SER A 108 -19.29 32.57 16.96
CA SER A 108 -18.26 33.41 16.31
C SER A 108 -17.39 34.14 17.32
#